data_AF-T0ZJ15-F1
#
_entry.id   AF-T0ZJ15-F1
#
_cell.length_a   1.000
_cell.length_b   1.000
_cell.length_c   1.000
_cell.angle_alpha   90.00
_cell.angle_beta   90.00
_cell.angle_gamma   90.00
#
_symmetry.space_group_name_H-M   'P 1'
#
loop_
_entity.id
_entity.type
_entity.pdbx_description
1 polymer ?
#
loop_
_entity_poly.entity_id
_entity_poly.type
_entity_poly.pdbx_seq_one_letter_code
_entity_poly.pdbx_strand_id
1 'polypeptide(L)' 'TGAERRISNFMLWNLAYTELYFCDCLWPQFDAAELARALDFFAHRERRFGLTGAQRPDRPPSAAQS' A
#
# COMPACT_ATOMS: atom_id res chain seq x y z
N THR A 1 11.19 11.28 2.51
CA THR A 1 10.88 11.63 3.91
C THR A 1 11.47 13.00 4.17
N GLY A 2 10.67 14.03 3.91
CA GLY A 2 11.13 15.40 3.74
C GLY A 2 10.31 16.08 2.66
N ALA A 3 9.12 16.54 3.06
CA ALA A 3 8.14 17.48 2.49
C ALA A 3 7.89 17.60 0.96
N GLU A 4 8.82 17.22 0.10
CA GLU A 4 8.77 17.42 -1.35
C GLU A 4 8.19 16.19 -2.06
N ARG A 5 7.14 16.42 -2.85
CA ARG A 5 6.43 15.37 -3.58
C ARG A 5 7.03 15.19 -4.97
N ARG A 6 8.22 14.60 -5.03
CA ARG A 6 8.90 14.25 -6.29
C ARG A 6 9.63 12.93 -6.19
N ILE A 7 9.76 12.25 -7.33
CA ILE A 7 10.54 11.03 -7.45
C ILE A 7 12.02 11.31 -7.77
N SER A 8 12.40 12.56 -8.05
CA SER A 8 13.80 12.97 -8.25
C SER A 8 14.57 12.11 -9.26
N ASN A 9 13.93 11.76 -10.38
CA ASN A 9 14.49 10.91 -11.43
C ASN A 9 14.85 9.48 -10.98
N PHE A 10 14.20 8.98 -9.92
CA PHE A 10 14.38 7.63 -9.43
C PHE A 10 13.35 6.66 -10.04
N MET A 11 13.85 5.56 -10.63
CA MET A 11 13.06 4.40 -11.07
C MET A 11 11.81 4.70 -11.92
N LEU A 12 11.90 5.65 -12.86
CA LEU A 12 10.77 6.12 -13.68
C LEU A 12 9.91 5.00 -14.28
N TRP A 13 10.53 4.02 -14.93
CA TRP A 13 9.83 2.90 -15.57
C TRP A 13 9.16 1.96 -14.57
N ASN A 14 9.85 1.64 -13.47
CA ASN A 14 9.34 0.72 -12.47
C ASN A 14 8.16 1.31 -11.69
N LEU A 15 8.10 2.64 -11.57
CA LEU A 15 7.07 3.35 -10.81
C LEU A 15 5.83 3.75 -11.64
N ALA A 16 5.77 3.38 -12.93
CA ALA A 16 4.72 3.84 -13.85
C ALA A 16 3.28 3.54 -13.38
N TYR A 17 3.08 2.46 -12.61
CA TYR A 17 1.77 2.05 -12.08
C TYR A 17 1.81 1.72 -10.58
N THR A 18 2.83 2.19 -9.88
CA THR A 18 2.96 1.96 -8.43
C THR A 18 2.27 3.07 -7.65
N GLU A 19 1.71 2.72 -6.50
CA GLU A 19 1.23 3.72 -5.55
C GLU A 19 2.41 4.43 -4.91
N LEU A 20 2.34 5.77 -4.88
CA LEU A 20 3.36 6.61 -4.26
C LEU A 20 2.86 7.07 -2.88
N TYR A 21 3.60 6.68 -1.84
CA TYR A 21 3.38 7.14 -0.47
C TYR A 21 4.39 8.24 -0.12
N PHE A 22 3.89 9.39 0.31
CA PHE A 22 4.72 10.51 0.78
C PHE A 22 4.39 10.76 2.25
N CYS A 23 5.40 10.74 3.13
CA CYS A 23 5.28 11.21 4.52
C CYS A 23 6.03 12.53 4.73
N ASP A 24 5.52 13.33 5.67
CA ASP A 24 6.18 14.55 6.14
C ASP A 24 7.34 14.25 7.12
N CYS A 25 7.37 13.02 7.65
CA CYS A 25 8.43 12.52 8.49
C CYS A 25 9.80 12.58 7.79
N LEU A 26 10.87 12.93 8.50
CA LEU A 26 12.24 12.91 7.96
C LEU A 26 12.81 11.49 7.99
N TRP A 27 13.78 11.18 7.12
CA TRP A 27 14.35 9.82 7.06
C TRP A 27 14.87 9.30 8.41
N PRO A 28 15.60 10.10 9.22
CA PRO A 28 16.07 9.63 10.53
C PRO A 28 14.93 9.36 11.54
N GLN A 29 13.73 9.86 11.28
CA GLN A 29 12.54 9.72 12.13
C GLN A 29 11.59 8.64 11.60
N PHE A 30 11.89 8.02 10.45
CA PHE A 30 11.05 6.99 9.86
C PHE A 30 11.19 5.67 10.63
N ASP A 31 10.12 5.26 11.30
CA ASP A 31 10.10 4.08 12.18
C ASP A 31 9.12 2.99 11.69
N ALA A 32 8.96 1.93 12.49
CA ALA A 32 8.05 0.83 12.18
C ALA A 32 6.58 1.26 12.10
N ALA A 33 6.18 2.29 12.85
CA ALA A 33 4.81 2.80 12.82
C ALA A 33 4.55 3.60 11.53
N GLU A 34 5.53 4.37 11.05
CA GLU A 34 5.48 4.99 9.71
C GLU A 34 5.41 3.95 8.59
N LEU A 35 6.16 2.86 8.71
CA LEU A 35 6.08 1.76 7.77
C LEU A 35 4.68 1.12 7.74
N ALA A 36 4.10 0.86 8.92
CA ALA A 36 2.74 0.32 9.02
C ALA A 36 1.71 1.24 8.35
N ARG A 37 1.81 2.56 8.56
CA ARG A 37 0.97 3.56 7.88
C ARG A 37 1.11 3.50 6.35
N ALA A 38 2.34 3.36 5.86
CA ALA A 38 2.60 3.24 4.42
C ALA A 38 1.98 1.97 3.81
N LEU A 39 2.05 0.85 4.53
CA LEU A 39 1.45 -0.42 4.12
C LEU A 39 -0.09 -0.36 4.14
N ASP A 40 -0.68 0.24 5.18
CA ASP A 40 -2.13 0.44 5.25
C ASP A 40 -2.61 1.32 4.10
N PHE A 41 -1.91 2.43 3.82
CA PHE A 41 -2.20 3.29 2.66
C PHE A 41 -2.17 2.49 1.35
N PHE A 42 -1.16 1.64 1.18
CA PHE A 42 -1.03 0.79 -0.01
C PHE A 42 -2.16 -0.24 -0.11
N ALA A 43 -2.56 -0.86 1.01
CA ALA A 43 -3.59 -1.90 1.05
C ALA A 43 -5.01 -1.37 0.82
N HIS A 44 -5.30 -0.14 1.22
CA HIS A 44 -6.63 0.46 1.07
C HIS A 44 -6.90 1.08 -0.31
N ARG A 45 -5.90 1.15 -1.21
CA ARG A 45 -6.12 1.63 -2.57
C ARG A 45 -6.66 0.52 -3.47
N GLU A 46 -7.89 0.71 -3.93
CA GLU A 46 -8.49 -0.17 -4.94
C GLU A 46 -7.74 -0.06 -6.26
N ARG A 47 -7.08 -1.15 -6.64
CA ARG A 47 -6.34 -1.26 -7.88
C ARG A 47 -7.31 -1.51 -9.03
N ARG A 48 -7.18 -0.76 -10.12
CA ARG A 48 -7.97 -0.99 -11.35
C ARG A 48 -7.78 -2.39 -11.96
N PHE A 49 -6.68 -3.07 -11.62
CA PHE A 49 -6.35 -4.44 -12.07
C PHE A 49 -5.92 -5.37 -10.91
N GLY A 50 -6.20 -5.00 -9.66
CA GLY A 50 -6.02 -5.86 -8.48
C GLY A 50 -7.38 -6.19 -7.89
N LEU A 51 -7.47 -7.32 -7.17
CA LEU A 51 -8.70 -7.80 -6.55
C LEU A 51 -9.41 -6.63 -5.85
N THR A 52 -10.59 -6.26 -6.37
CA THR A 52 -11.47 -5.31 -5.67
C THR A 52 -11.83 -5.90 -4.31
N GLY A 53 -12.18 -5.09 -3.31
CA GLY A 53 -12.53 -5.60 -1.96
C GLY A 53 -13.61 -6.70 -1.98
N ALA A 54 -14.43 -6.75 -3.03
CA ALA A 54 -15.43 -7.78 -3.32
C ALA A 54 -14.86 -9.16 -3.73
N GLN A 55 -13.57 -9.26 -4.02
CA GLN A 55 -12.89 -10.50 -4.44
C GLN A 55 -12.00 -11.10 -3.34
N ARG A 56 -12.13 -10.64 -2.09
CA ARG A 56 -11.62 -11.36 -0.93
C ARG A 56 -12.23 -12.76 -0.96
N PRO A 57 -11.46 -13.86 -0.89
CA PRO A 57 -12.06 -15.18 -0.75
C PRO A 57 -12.75 -15.20 0.61
N ASP A 58 -14.08 -15.07 0.59
CA ASP A 58 -14.90 -15.38 1.74
C ASP A 58 -14.54 -16.79 2.21
N ARG A 59 -14.30 -16.86 3.51
CA ARG A 59 -13.96 -18.04 4.28
C ARG A 59 -14.78 -19.25 3.80
N PRO A 60 -14.17 -20.43 3.55
CA PRO A 60 -14.93 -21.58 3.08
C PRO A 60 -16.07 -21.92 4.05
N PRO A 61 -17.24 -22.36 3.55
CA PRO A 61 -18.37 -22.69 4.39
C PRO A 61 -17.93 -23.72 5.42
N SER A 62 -18.11 -23.39 6.70
CA SER A 62 -17.93 -24.32 7.81
C SER A 62 -18.74 -25.57 7.49
N ALA A 63 -18.04 -26.70 7.35
CA ALA A 63 -18.64 -27.99 7.09
C ALA A 63 -19.76 -28.25 8.10
N ALA A 64 -20.95 -28.53 7.57
CA ALA A 64 -22.06 -29.06 8.33
C ALA A 64 -21.59 -30.29 9.12
N GLN A 65 -21.59 -30.17 10.45
CA GLN A 65 -21.52 -31.32 11.33
C GLN A 65 -22.94 -31.89 11.43
N SER A 66 -23.12 -33.08 10.86
CA SER A 66 -24.21 -34.01 11.20
C SER A 66 -23.81 -34.86 12.38
#